data_AF-A0A674DNS4-F1
#
_entry.id   AF-A0A674DNS4-F1
#
_cell.length_a   1.000
_cell.length_b   1.000
_cell.length_c   1.000
_cell.angle_alpha   90.00
_cell.angle_beta   90.00
_cell.angle_gamma   90.00
#
_symmetry.space_group_name_H-M   'P 1'
#
loop_
_entity.id
_entity.type
_entity.pdbx_description
1 polymer ?
#
loop_
_entity_poly.entity_id
_entity_poly.type
_entity_poly.pdbx_seq_one_letter_code
_entity_poly.pdbx_strand_id
1 'polypeptide(L)'
;MPKEKYDPPDPRRMYTIMSTEEAANGKKSYWAELEISGKVRSLSTSLWTLTHLTALHIGDNSLSRIPPDIVKLQNLVYLDLSSNKIRSLPAELGNMVSLRELLLNNNQLRVLPFELGKLFKLQTLGLKGNPLAQEILNLYQEHDGTRKLLNYLLDNLAGTKRVNSEQPPPRSWIVMAEPDRARTAALFSVMCYNVLCDKYATRQLYGYCPSWALNWEYRKKSIMQEIMNCNADIISLQEVETEQYYNYFLPELKDHGYEGFFSPKSRARTMSECDRKHVDGCAIFYRTEKFSLVQKHTVEFNQLAMANSEGSEAMLNRVMTKDNIGVAALLEVRKEMMEQSVGKSLHGMEKQLLLVANAHMHWDPAYSDVKVVQTVMFLSEVKNIVEKATRSLKLSSVSGETNAVPLVLCADLNSLPDSGVVEYLSSGGVDSTHKDFKELRYIDSLTNFNCNGKNGTSNGRITHSFKLKSAYENGLMPYTNYTFDFKGIIDYIFYSQPTLNVLGVLGPLDPHWLHENNISGCPHPHIPSDHFSLFAQLELLLSYPPSVNGIHLPGRR
;
A
#
# COMPACT_ATOMS: atom_id res chain seq x y z
N MET A 1 63.62 15.82 -22.24
CA MET A 1 62.18 15.56 -21.99
C MET A 1 61.80 14.29 -22.73
N PRO A 2 61.43 13.19 -22.06
CA PRO A 2 60.89 12.05 -22.77
C PRO A 2 59.48 12.41 -23.24
N LYS A 3 59.24 12.29 -24.54
CA LYS A 3 57.91 12.32 -25.13
C LYS A 3 57.16 11.10 -24.57
N GLU A 4 56.20 11.33 -23.67
CA GLU A 4 55.22 10.30 -23.33
C GLU A 4 54.46 9.93 -24.61
N LYS A 5 54.56 8.66 -25.01
CA LYS A 5 53.76 8.09 -26.09
C LYS A 5 52.30 8.21 -25.68
N TYR A 6 51.59 9.11 -26.32
CA TYR A 6 50.14 9.15 -26.31
C TYR A 6 49.63 7.89 -27.04
N ASP A 7 49.16 6.91 -26.27
CA ASP A 7 48.34 5.84 -26.85
C ASP A 7 46.97 6.44 -27.21
N PRO A 8 46.44 6.15 -28.41
CA PRO A 8 45.15 6.70 -28.83
C PRO A 8 44.04 6.19 -27.89
N PRO A 9 43.04 7.04 -27.56
CA PRO A 9 41.94 6.65 -26.69
C PRO A 9 41.16 5.49 -27.33
N ASP A 10 40.72 4.54 -26.50
CA ASP A 10 39.76 3.50 -26.91
C ASP A 10 38.58 4.21 -27.62
N PRO A 11 38.26 3.85 -28.88
CA PRO A 11 37.17 4.49 -29.63
C PRO A 11 35.79 4.33 -28.98
N ARG A 12 35.68 3.57 -27.87
CA ARG A 12 34.48 3.46 -27.03
C ARG A 12 34.36 4.53 -25.93
N ARG A 13 35.34 5.42 -25.74
CA ARG A 13 35.28 6.46 -24.69
C ARG A 13 35.33 7.87 -25.26
N MET A 14 34.18 8.54 -25.23
CA MET A 14 34.07 9.98 -25.45
C MET A 14 34.33 10.71 -24.13
N TYR A 15 35.35 11.56 -24.08
CA TYR A 15 35.52 12.49 -22.96
C TYR A 15 35.08 13.89 -23.41
N THR A 16 34.20 14.52 -22.63
CA THR A 16 33.83 15.92 -22.82
C THR A 16 34.62 16.75 -21.82
N ILE A 17 35.66 17.43 -22.29
CA ILE A 17 36.41 18.38 -21.47
C ILE A 17 35.62 19.69 -21.43
N MET A 18 35.29 20.16 -20.23
CA MET A 18 34.63 21.45 -20.02
C MET A 18 35.50 22.58 -20.58
N SER A 19 34.91 23.47 -21.38
CA SER A 19 35.65 24.60 -21.94
C SER A 19 35.91 25.68 -20.88
N THR A 20 36.91 26.52 -21.12
CA THR A 20 37.23 27.66 -20.24
C THR A 20 36.08 28.66 -20.12
N GLU A 21 35.27 28.82 -21.17
CA GLU A 21 34.08 29.68 -21.18
C GLU A 21 32.93 29.09 -20.35
N GLU A 22 32.76 27.77 -20.39
CA GLU A 22 31.77 27.06 -19.58
C GLU A 22 32.08 27.14 -18.08
N ALA A 23 33.36 27.00 -17.72
CA ALA A 23 33.82 27.16 -16.35
C ALA A 23 33.64 28.62 -15.86
N ALA A 24 33.92 29.61 -16.71
CA ALA A 24 33.73 31.03 -16.40
C ALA A 24 32.25 31.41 -16.18
N ASN A 25 31.33 30.71 -16.85
CA ASN A 25 29.87 30.84 -16.68
C ASN A 25 29.32 30.05 -15.47
N GLY A 26 30.19 29.50 -14.61
CA GLY A 26 29.79 28.83 -13.38
C GLY A 26 29.28 27.40 -13.56
N LYS A 27 29.44 26.76 -14.73
CA LYS A 27 29.20 25.32 -14.85
C LYS A 27 30.23 24.58 -14.00
N LYS A 28 29.76 23.60 -13.22
CA LYS A 28 30.61 22.70 -12.43
C LYS A 28 30.86 21.42 -13.20
N SER A 29 32.11 20.96 -13.23
CA SER A 29 32.41 19.63 -13.79
C SER A 29 31.82 18.56 -12.88
N TYR A 30 31.21 17.56 -13.51
CA TYR A 30 30.68 16.38 -12.84
C TYR A 30 31.23 15.16 -13.55
N TRP A 31 31.80 14.25 -12.79
CA TRP A 31 32.24 12.94 -13.25
C TRP A 31 31.47 11.90 -12.42
N ALA A 32 30.97 10.87 -13.10
CA ALA A 32 30.21 9.79 -12.46
C ALA A 32 30.94 8.46 -12.53
N GLU A 33 32.06 8.41 -13.24
CA GLU A 33 32.77 7.18 -13.56
C GLU A 33 34.23 7.31 -13.13
N LEU A 34 34.76 6.24 -12.58
CA LEU A 34 36.16 6.15 -12.19
C LEU A 34 36.77 4.85 -12.69
N GLU A 35 37.92 4.97 -13.35
CA GLU A 35 38.75 3.83 -13.71
C GLU A 35 40.05 3.84 -12.92
N ILE A 36 40.42 2.67 -12.41
CA ILE A 36 41.68 2.45 -11.71
C ILE A 36 42.37 1.26 -12.39
N SER A 37 43.53 1.51 -12.98
CA SER A 37 44.36 0.49 -13.63
C SER A 37 45.82 0.57 -13.16
N GLY A 38 46.63 -0.45 -13.47
CA GLY A 38 48.06 -0.44 -13.16
C GLY A 38 48.51 -1.43 -12.08
N LYS A 39 47.92 -2.64 -12.03
CA LYS A 39 48.31 -3.73 -11.09
C LYS A 39 48.12 -3.34 -9.61
N VAL A 40 47.10 -2.55 -9.32
CA VAL A 40 46.77 -2.09 -7.96
C VAL A 40 46.50 -3.27 -7.04
N ARG A 41 47.09 -3.25 -5.84
CA ARG A 41 46.92 -4.32 -4.83
C ARG A 41 45.99 -3.96 -3.68
N SER A 42 45.80 -2.66 -3.44
CA SER A 42 44.94 -2.12 -2.39
C SER A 42 44.32 -0.82 -2.85
N LEU A 43 43.08 -0.57 -2.44
CA LEU A 43 42.35 0.66 -2.69
C LEU A 43 42.39 1.53 -1.43
N SER A 44 42.48 2.86 -1.61
CA SER A 44 42.40 3.82 -0.50
C SER A 44 40.97 3.86 0.05
N THR A 45 40.82 4.06 1.36
CA THR A 45 39.50 4.22 2.00
C THR A 45 38.76 5.46 1.52
N SER A 46 39.47 6.48 1.01
CA SER A 46 38.88 7.67 0.40
C SER A 46 38.09 7.37 -0.88
N LEU A 47 38.30 6.22 -1.54
CA LEU A 47 37.48 5.80 -2.68
C LEU A 47 36.00 5.67 -2.27
N TRP A 48 35.74 5.15 -1.07
CA TRP A 48 34.40 4.86 -0.59
C TRP A 48 33.61 6.10 -0.16
N THR A 49 34.25 7.28 -0.13
CA THR A 49 33.57 8.55 0.09
C THR A 49 33.01 9.16 -1.19
N LEU A 50 33.33 8.59 -2.36
CA LEU A 50 32.87 9.07 -3.67
C LEU A 50 31.47 8.55 -4.01
N THR A 51 30.49 8.85 -3.15
CA THR A 51 29.11 8.31 -3.22
C THR A 51 28.33 8.73 -4.47
N HIS A 52 28.84 9.70 -5.24
CA HIS A 52 28.26 10.18 -6.50
C HIS A 52 28.59 9.27 -7.69
N LEU A 53 29.49 8.30 -7.53
CA LEU A 53 29.88 7.37 -8.60
C LEU A 53 28.73 6.46 -9.02
N THR A 54 28.56 6.33 -10.34
CA THR A 54 27.64 5.41 -11.00
C THR A 54 28.36 4.27 -11.71
N ALA A 55 29.62 4.44 -12.10
CA ALA A 55 30.45 3.37 -12.66
C ALA A 55 31.85 3.32 -12.04
N LEU A 56 32.31 2.11 -11.73
CA LEU A 56 33.63 1.88 -11.16
C LEU A 56 34.32 0.73 -11.91
N HIS A 57 35.36 1.08 -12.66
CA HIS A 57 36.17 0.16 -13.46
C HIS A 57 37.48 -0.13 -12.73
N ILE A 58 37.59 -1.31 -12.13
CA ILE A 58 38.82 -1.76 -11.45
C ILE A 58 39.24 -3.13 -11.97
N GLY A 59 38.92 -3.40 -13.23
CA GLY A 59 39.39 -4.58 -13.96
C GLY A 59 40.92 -4.60 -14.11
N ASP A 60 41.49 -5.78 -14.36
CA ASP A 60 42.91 -5.98 -14.69
C ASP A 60 43.90 -5.43 -13.64
N ASN A 61 43.59 -5.67 -12.36
CA ASN A 61 44.44 -5.30 -11.23
C ASN A 61 44.95 -6.52 -10.46
N SER A 62 45.48 -6.31 -9.26
CA SER A 62 46.00 -7.37 -8.38
C SER A 62 45.30 -7.36 -7.01
N LEU A 63 44.03 -6.96 -6.99
CA LEU A 63 43.23 -6.93 -5.77
C LEU A 63 42.97 -8.36 -5.28
N SER A 64 43.23 -8.60 -3.99
CA SER A 64 42.96 -9.89 -3.34
C SER A 64 41.60 -9.94 -2.62
N ARG A 65 41.04 -8.75 -2.31
CA ARG A 65 39.78 -8.57 -1.61
C ARG A 65 39.18 -7.21 -1.93
N ILE A 66 37.87 -7.08 -1.71
CA ILE A 66 37.14 -5.81 -1.69
C ILE A 66 36.60 -5.61 -0.27
N PRO A 67 36.80 -4.43 0.35
CA PRO A 67 36.31 -4.19 1.70
C PRO A 67 34.77 -4.03 1.72
N PRO A 68 34.12 -4.33 2.86
CA PRO A 68 32.69 -4.08 3.09
C PRO A 68 32.23 -2.64 2.78
N ASP A 69 33.13 -1.66 2.95
CA ASP A 69 32.87 -0.24 2.70
C ASP A 69 32.43 0.09 1.26
N ILE A 70 32.58 -0.84 0.30
CA ILE A 70 32.06 -0.67 -1.06
C ILE A 70 30.56 -0.35 -1.08
N VAL A 71 29.81 -0.82 -0.07
CA VAL A 71 28.37 -0.54 0.10
C VAL A 71 28.04 0.95 0.20
N LYS A 72 29.02 1.80 0.58
CA LYS A 72 28.85 3.26 0.65
C LYS A 72 28.65 3.88 -0.73
N LEU A 73 29.05 3.20 -1.81
CA LEU A 73 28.82 3.62 -3.19
C LEU A 73 27.40 3.24 -3.64
N GLN A 74 26.39 3.75 -2.95
CA GLN A 74 24.98 3.36 -3.11
C GLN A 74 24.39 3.66 -4.50
N ASN A 75 25.00 4.59 -5.25
CA ASN A 75 24.55 4.98 -6.58
C ASN A 75 25.21 4.17 -7.72
N LEU A 76 26.06 3.20 -7.37
CA LEU A 76 26.82 2.44 -8.35
C LEU A 76 25.90 1.51 -9.15
N VAL A 77 25.89 1.70 -10.47
CA VAL A 77 25.12 0.91 -11.44
C VAL A 77 26.01 -0.14 -12.11
N TYR A 78 27.29 0.20 -12.32
CA TYR A 78 28.27 -0.64 -12.98
C TYR A 78 29.51 -0.84 -12.09
N LEU A 79 29.87 -2.10 -11.87
CA LEU A 79 31.08 -2.47 -11.13
C LEU A 79 31.84 -3.56 -11.87
N ASP A 80 33.04 -3.21 -12.36
CA ASP A 80 33.96 -4.18 -12.94
C ASP A 80 35.15 -4.46 -12.01
N LEU A 81 35.25 -5.73 -11.61
CA LEU A 81 36.29 -6.31 -10.77
C LEU A 81 36.97 -7.49 -11.48
N SER A 82 36.79 -7.63 -12.79
CA SER A 82 37.33 -8.74 -13.57
C SER A 82 38.86 -8.77 -13.57
N SER A 83 39.44 -9.94 -13.81
CA SER A 83 40.89 -10.14 -13.92
C SER A 83 41.68 -9.66 -12.69
N ASN A 84 41.16 -9.95 -11.49
CA ASN A 84 41.82 -9.69 -10.22
C ASN A 84 42.20 -11.03 -9.53
N LYS A 85 42.54 -10.98 -8.24
CA LYS A 85 42.88 -12.16 -7.41
C LYS A 85 41.89 -12.34 -6.27
N ILE A 86 40.64 -11.91 -6.46
CA ILE A 86 39.61 -11.89 -5.41
C ILE A 86 39.19 -13.33 -5.09
N ARG A 87 39.25 -13.70 -3.81
CA ARG A 87 38.89 -15.06 -3.33
C ARG A 87 37.50 -15.16 -2.74
N SER A 88 36.97 -14.05 -2.25
CA SER A 88 35.65 -13.94 -1.62
C SER A 88 35.12 -12.52 -1.79
N LEU A 89 33.80 -12.39 -1.79
CA LEU A 89 33.11 -11.10 -1.82
C LEU A 89 32.57 -10.76 -0.42
N PRO A 90 32.52 -9.48 -0.04
CA PRO A 90 31.84 -9.06 1.18
C PRO A 90 30.33 -9.29 1.07
N ALA A 91 29.67 -9.65 2.17
CA ALA A 91 28.22 -9.85 2.22
C ALA A 91 27.45 -8.54 1.92
N GLU A 92 28.05 -7.41 2.30
CA GLU A 92 27.54 -6.05 2.13
C GLU A 92 27.35 -5.65 0.66
N LEU A 93 28.02 -6.34 -0.26
CA LEU A 93 27.80 -6.17 -1.71
C LEU A 93 26.34 -6.46 -2.10
N GLY A 94 25.66 -7.35 -1.36
CA GLY A 94 24.23 -7.62 -1.55
C GLY A 94 23.30 -6.44 -1.29
N ASN A 95 23.75 -5.42 -0.54
CA ASN A 95 22.95 -4.23 -0.25
C ASN A 95 23.04 -3.17 -1.37
N MET A 96 23.90 -3.36 -2.39
CA MET A 96 24.08 -2.43 -3.51
C MET A 96 23.04 -2.67 -4.62
N VAL A 97 21.76 -2.59 -4.25
CA VAL A 97 20.58 -2.89 -5.09
C VAL A 97 20.44 -2.04 -6.37
N SER A 98 21.21 -0.96 -6.51
CA SER A 98 21.30 -0.13 -7.72
C SER A 98 22.13 -0.76 -8.84
N LEU A 99 22.97 -1.75 -8.51
CA LEU A 99 23.82 -2.45 -9.48
C LEU A 99 22.97 -3.13 -10.55
N ARG A 100 23.32 -2.86 -11.81
CA ARG A 100 22.81 -3.54 -13.00
C ARG A 100 23.85 -4.45 -13.62
N GLU A 101 25.12 -4.11 -13.49
CA GLU A 101 26.23 -4.88 -14.03
C GLU A 101 27.31 -5.09 -12.97
N LEU A 102 27.62 -6.36 -12.71
CA LEU A 102 28.65 -6.80 -11.78
C LEU A 102 29.55 -7.80 -12.50
N LEU A 103 30.75 -7.36 -12.88
CA LEU A 103 31.70 -8.19 -13.60
C LEU A 103 32.79 -8.69 -12.64
N LEU A 104 32.91 -10.00 -12.51
CA LEU A 104 33.81 -10.70 -11.60
C LEU A 104 34.64 -11.76 -12.34
N ASN A 105 34.72 -11.68 -13.67
CA ASN A 105 35.36 -12.72 -14.48
C ASN A 105 36.84 -12.86 -14.11
N ASN A 106 37.42 -14.06 -14.28
CA ASN A 106 38.83 -14.34 -14.08
C ASN A 106 39.35 -13.93 -12.69
N ASN A 107 38.64 -14.35 -11.65
CA ASN A 107 39.05 -14.20 -10.25
C ASN A 107 39.28 -15.58 -9.61
N GLN A 108 39.43 -15.64 -8.28
CA GLN A 108 39.65 -16.86 -7.51
C GLN A 108 38.45 -17.20 -6.61
N LEU A 109 37.24 -16.79 -7.00
CA LEU A 109 36.02 -17.02 -6.23
C LEU A 109 35.68 -18.51 -6.19
N ARG A 110 35.62 -19.07 -4.98
CA ARG A 110 35.17 -20.46 -4.77
C ARG A 110 33.71 -20.55 -4.32
N VAL A 111 33.25 -19.51 -3.65
CA VAL A 111 31.88 -19.39 -3.13
C VAL A 111 31.38 -17.97 -3.38
N LEU A 112 30.06 -17.83 -3.48
CA LEU A 112 29.37 -16.55 -3.54
C LEU A 112 28.61 -16.34 -2.21
N PRO A 113 28.63 -15.14 -1.61
CA PRO A 113 27.77 -14.85 -0.47
C PRO A 113 26.29 -14.90 -0.90
N PHE A 114 25.43 -15.48 -0.07
CA PHE A 114 23.99 -15.60 -0.35
C PHE A 114 23.31 -14.21 -0.44
N GLU A 115 23.89 -13.20 0.22
CA GLU A 115 23.45 -11.82 0.18
C GLU A 115 23.45 -11.23 -1.24
N LEU A 116 24.26 -11.75 -2.16
CA LEU A 116 24.19 -11.35 -3.58
C LEU A 116 22.80 -11.56 -4.18
N GLY A 117 22.02 -12.52 -3.67
CA GLY A 117 20.64 -12.73 -4.12
C GLY A 117 19.72 -11.52 -3.90
N LYS A 118 20.08 -10.59 -3.01
CA LYS A 118 19.37 -9.31 -2.82
C LYS A 118 19.54 -8.34 -4.00
N LEU A 119 20.46 -8.58 -4.94
CA LEU A 119 20.68 -7.74 -6.12
C LEU A 119 19.64 -8.02 -7.22
N PHE A 120 18.36 -7.87 -6.91
CA PHE A 120 17.25 -8.24 -7.81
C PHE A 120 17.14 -7.35 -9.07
N LYS A 121 17.82 -6.19 -9.11
CA LYS A 121 17.92 -5.33 -10.32
C LYS A 121 19.12 -5.67 -11.23
N LEU A 122 19.97 -6.61 -10.82
CA LEU A 122 21.16 -7.00 -11.57
C LEU A 122 20.78 -7.72 -12.87
N GLN A 123 21.29 -7.23 -13.98
CA GLN A 123 21.03 -7.74 -15.33
C GLN A 123 22.19 -8.61 -15.81
N THR A 124 23.42 -8.15 -15.58
CA THR A 124 24.64 -8.83 -16.00
C THR A 124 25.49 -9.18 -14.79
N LEU A 125 25.73 -10.47 -14.61
CA LEU A 125 26.67 -11.01 -13.63
C LEU A 125 27.75 -11.78 -14.38
N GLY A 126 29.01 -11.34 -14.30
CA GLY A 126 30.13 -12.00 -14.96
C GLY A 126 30.90 -12.90 -14.02
N LEU A 127 30.81 -14.23 -14.15
CA LEU A 127 31.48 -15.19 -13.25
C LEU A 127 32.50 -16.11 -13.94
N LYS A 128 32.69 -15.98 -15.26
CA LYS A 128 33.54 -16.89 -16.04
C LYS A 128 34.98 -16.87 -15.53
N GLY A 129 35.67 -18.01 -15.55
CA GLY A 129 37.07 -18.10 -15.10
C GLY A 129 37.27 -18.08 -13.59
N ASN A 130 36.22 -18.32 -12.79
CA ASN A 130 36.32 -18.53 -11.35
C ASN A 130 36.20 -20.02 -10.98
N PRO A 131 36.93 -20.50 -9.96
CA PRO A 131 36.85 -21.88 -9.46
C PRO A 131 35.61 -22.10 -8.56
N LEU A 132 34.42 -21.74 -9.03
CA LEU A 132 33.15 -21.93 -8.32
C LEU A 132 32.73 -23.41 -8.29
N ALA A 133 31.91 -23.78 -7.32
CA ALA A 133 31.30 -25.11 -7.26
C ALA A 133 30.46 -25.41 -8.53
N GLN A 134 30.49 -26.67 -8.98
CA GLN A 134 29.85 -27.08 -10.23
C GLN A 134 28.34 -26.80 -10.25
N GLU A 135 27.66 -26.92 -9.11
CA GLU A 135 26.23 -26.61 -8.97
C GLU A 135 25.92 -25.14 -9.33
N ILE A 136 26.70 -24.20 -8.81
CA ILE A 136 26.56 -22.77 -9.09
C ILE A 136 26.85 -22.47 -10.57
N LEU A 137 27.86 -23.14 -11.13
CA LEU A 137 28.20 -22.99 -12.55
C LEU A 137 27.09 -23.52 -13.46
N ASN A 138 26.49 -24.67 -13.11
CA ASN A 138 25.37 -25.24 -13.86
C ASN A 138 24.18 -24.27 -13.87
N LEU A 139 23.77 -23.77 -12.70
CA LEU A 139 22.68 -22.77 -12.58
C LEU A 139 22.97 -21.51 -13.40
N TYR A 140 24.21 -21.03 -13.38
CA TYR A 140 24.62 -19.83 -14.12
C TYR A 140 24.69 -20.04 -15.65
N GLN A 141 24.94 -21.27 -16.12
CA GLN A 141 25.01 -21.59 -17.55
C GLN A 141 23.65 -21.80 -18.21
N GLU A 142 22.58 -21.95 -17.42
CA GLU A 142 21.22 -22.05 -17.95
C GLU A 142 20.74 -20.74 -18.61
N HIS A 143 19.66 -20.83 -19.38
CA HIS A 143 18.95 -19.65 -19.87
C HIS A 143 18.48 -18.79 -18.68
N ASP A 144 18.78 -17.48 -18.75
CA ASP A 144 18.57 -16.51 -17.66
C ASP A 144 19.32 -16.88 -16.36
N GLY A 145 20.51 -17.50 -16.51
CA GLY A 145 21.31 -18.03 -15.40
C GLY A 145 21.70 -16.99 -14.34
N THR A 146 21.86 -15.71 -14.70
CA THR A 146 22.03 -14.62 -13.72
C THR A 146 20.85 -14.57 -12.75
N ARG A 147 19.62 -14.46 -13.25
CA ARG A 147 18.43 -14.35 -12.40
C ARG A 147 18.19 -15.63 -11.60
N LYS A 148 18.36 -16.79 -12.23
CA LYS A 148 18.20 -18.09 -11.54
C LYS A 148 19.19 -18.23 -10.38
N LEU A 149 20.45 -17.87 -10.60
CA LEU A 149 21.46 -17.90 -9.54
C LEU A 149 21.13 -16.92 -8.42
N LEU A 150 20.73 -15.69 -8.73
CA LEU A 150 20.35 -14.71 -7.71
C LEU A 150 19.13 -15.17 -6.90
N ASN A 151 18.12 -15.74 -7.56
CA ASN A 151 16.96 -16.33 -6.88
C ASN A 151 17.37 -17.47 -5.94
N TYR A 152 18.22 -18.38 -6.43
CA TYR A 152 18.76 -19.47 -5.61
C TYR A 152 19.50 -18.93 -4.38
N LEU A 153 20.35 -17.91 -4.55
CA LEU A 153 21.07 -17.31 -3.44
C LEU A 153 20.13 -16.64 -2.43
N LEU A 154 19.10 -15.93 -2.91
CA LEU A 154 18.14 -15.26 -2.04
C LEU A 154 17.24 -16.25 -1.28
N ASP A 155 16.78 -17.31 -1.94
CA ASP A 155 15.92 -18.33 -1.33
C ASP A 155 16.65 -19.08 -0.19
N ASN A 156 17.97 -19.24 -0.32
CA ASN A 156 18.81 -19.90 0.68
C ASN A 156 19.43 -18.94 1.72
N LEU A 157 19.19 -17.63 1.62
CA LEU A 157 19.77 -16.63 2.52
C LEU A 157 19.36 -16.87 3.99
N ALA A 158 18.09 -17.20 4.24
CA ALA A 158 17.55 -17.40 5.60
C ALA A 158 18.12 -18.64 6.31
N GLY A 159 18.64 -19.63 5.57
CA GLY A 159 19.30 -20.81 6.15
C GLY A 159 20.69 -20.52 6.70
N THR A 160 21.26 -19.35 6.41
CA THR A 160 22.55 -18.94 6.94
C THR A 160 22.36 -18.32 8.32
N LYS A 161 23.06 -18.85 9.33
CA LYS A 161 23.05 -18.39 10.75
C LYS A 161 23.52 -16.93 10.98
N ARG A 162 23.57 -16.10 9.93
CA ARG A 162 24.03 -14.70 9.94
C ARG A 162 22.91 -13.68 9.82
N VAL A 163 21.70 -14.10 9.48
CA VAL A 163 20.52 -13.22 9.60
C VAL A 163 19.99 -13.40 11.01
N ASN A 164 20.29 -12.47 11.92
CA ASN A 164 19.57 -12.31 13.17
C ASN A 164 18.13 -11.91 12.79
N SER A 165 17.29 -12.89 12.47
CA SER A 165 15.88 -12.64 12.19
C SER A 165 15.15 -12.51 13.51
N GLU A 166 15.47 -11.46 14.27
CA GLU A 166 14.65 -11.09 15.43
C GLU A 166 13.24 -10.81 14.92
N GLN A 167 12.24 -11.40 15.56
CA GLN A 167 10.85 -11.15 15.19
C GLN A 167 10.56 -9.64 15.25
N PRO A 168 9.71 -9.13 14.36
CA PRO A 168 9.35 -7.72 14.38
C PRO A 168 8.77 -7.36 15.76
N PRO A 169 9.16 -6.22 16.34
CA PRO A 169 8.57 -5.76 17.59
C PRO A 169 7.06 -5.51 17.40
N PRO A 170 6.24 -5.73 18.45
CA PRO A 170 4.83 -5.42 18.37
C PRO A 170 4.63 -3.91 18.14
N ARG A 171 3.68 -3.56 17.27
CA ARG A 171 3.34 -2.16 16.97
C ARG A 171 2.75 -1.49 18.20
N SER A 172 3.12 -0.23 18.43
CA SER A 172 2.68 0.54 19.60
C SER A 172 1.28 1.13 19.41
N TRP A 173 0.47 1.10 20.48
CA TRP A 173 -0.82 1.77 20.53
C TRP A 173 -0.67 3.28 20.76
N ILE A 174 -1.38 4.09 20.00
CA ILE A 174 -1.39 5.56 20.14
C ILE A 174 -2.77 5.99 20.63
N VAL A 175 -2.83 6.52 21.86
CA VAL A 175 -4.05 7.07 22.46
C VAL A 175 -4.28 8.49 21.91
N MET A 176 -5.49 8.75 21.41
CA MET A 176 -5.88 10.05 20.83
C MET A 176 -6.92 10.77 21.70
N ALA A 177 -7.86 10.05 22.29
CA ALA A 177 -8.90 10.60 23.14
C ALA A 177 -9.36 9.57 24.18
N GLU A 178 -9.88 10.07 25.30
CA GLU A 178 -10.56 9.24 26.29
C GLU A 178 -12.05 9.09 25.94
N PRO A 179 -12.68 7.95 26.26
CA PRO A 179 -14.12 7.75 26.05
C PRO A 179 -14.97 8.77 26.80
N ASP A 180 -16.01 9.28 26.13
CA ASP A 180 -16.99 10.19 26.72
C ASP A 180 -17.98 9.42 27.60
N ARG A 181 -17.71 9.39 28.90
CA ARG A 181 -18.56 8.72 29.90
C ARG A 181 -19.87 9.45 30.21
N ALA A 182 -20.08 10.66 29.69
CA ALA A 182 -21.31 11.43 29.94
C ALA A 182 -22.47 11.00 29.03
N ARG A 183 -22.15 10.46 27.85
CA ARG A 183 -23.13 10.00 26.86
C ARG A 183 -23.12 8.48 26.72
N THR A 184 -24.24 7.93 26.28
CA THR A 184 -24.30 6.51 25.92
C THR A 184 -23.57 6.34 24.60
N ALA A 185 -22.56 5.47 24.61
CA ALA A 185 -21.73 5.21 23.45
C ALA A 185 -21.52 3.71 23.23
N ALA A 186 -21.20 3.35 22.00
CA ALA A 186 -20.76 2.01 21.65
C ALA A 186 -19.29 2.07 21.19
N LEU A 187 -18.44 1.25 21.80
CA LEU A 187 -17.01 1.18 21.51
C LEU A 187 -16.70 -0.01 20.61
N PHE A 188 -16.08 0.24 19.45
CA PHE A 188 -15.68 -0.82 18.54
C PHE A 188 -14.35 -0.54 17.86
N SER A 189 -13.70 -1.59 17.38
CA SER A 189 -12.48 -1.49 16.60
C SER A 189 -12.71 -1.82 15.11
N VAL A 190 -11.94 -1.16 14.25
CA VAL A 190 -12.00 -1.32 12.80
C VAL A 190 -10.59 -1.58 12.27
N MET A 191 -10.44 -2.63 11.48
CA MET A 191 -9.22 -2.95 10.74
C MET A 191 -9.42 -2.71 9.24
N CYS A 192 -8.44 -2.12 8.58
CA CYS A 192 -8.37 -2.01 7.11
C CYS A 192 -7.03 -2.59 6.64
N TYR A 193 -7.06 -3.57 5.73
CA TYR A 193 -5.84 -4.26 5.34
C TYR A 193 -5.89 -4.86 3.91
N ASN A 194 -5.01 -4.38 3.04
CA ASN A 194 -4.73 -5.02 1.76
C ASN A 194 -3.76 -6.19 1.99
N VAL A 195 -4.21 -7.42 1.69
CA VAL A 195 -3.48 -8.65 2.05
C VAL A 195 -2.48 -9.11 0.98
N LEU A 196 -2.41 -8.42 -0.15
CA LEU A 196 -1.65 -8.79 -1.35
C LEU A 196 -2.03 -10.19 -1.89
N CYS A 197 -2.86 -10.23 -2.92
CA CYS A 197 -3.29 -11.50 -3.52
C CYS A 197 -2.11 -12.28 -4.12
N ASP A 198 -2.23 -13.61 -4.21
CA ASP A 198 -1.15 -14.47 -4.73
C ASP A 198 -0.82 -14.13 -6.19
N LYS A 199 -1.84 -13.77 -6.97
CA LYS A 199 -1.67 -13.33 -8.35
C LYS A 199 -0.69 -12.17 -8.53
N TYR A 200 -0.62 -11.24 -7.57
CA TYR A 200 0.27 -10.08 -7.66
C TYR A 200 1.60 -10.28 -6.92
N ALA A 201 1.70 -11.25 -6.00
CA ALA A 201 2.89 -11.58 -5.22
C ALA A 201 4.00 -12.28 -6.05
N THR A 202 4.45 -11.63 -7.12
CA THR A 202 5.43 -12.19 -8.07
C THR A 202 6.85 -11.68 -7.81
N ARG A 203 7.84 -12.47 -8.23
CA ARG A 203 9.26 -12.08 -8.20
C ARG A 203 9.60 -10.90 -9.12
N GLN A 204 8.73 -10.57 -10.07
CA GLN A 204 8.92 -9.40 -10.94
C GLN A 204 8.68 -8.10 -10.18
N LEU A 205 7.65 -8.07 -9.33
CA LEU A 205 7.33 -6.92 -8.48
C LEU A 205 8.13 -6.92 -7.17
N TYR A 206 8.30 -8.10 -6.57
CA TYR A 206 8.92 -8.27 -5.26
C TYR A 206 10.23 -9.07 -5.33
N GLY A 207 11.12 -8.71 -6.26
CA GLY A 207 12.38 -9.42 -6.49
C GLY A 207 13.33 -9.48 -5.28
N TYR A 208 13.14 -8.61 -4.30
CA TYR A 208 13.85 -8.59 -3.02
C TYR A 208 13.32 -9.63 -2.00
N CYS A 209 12.13 -10.19 -2.20
CA CYS A 209 11.51 -11.13 -1.26
C CYS A 209 11.65 -12.58 -1.72
N PRO A 210 12.27 -13.49 -0.93
CA PRO A 210 12.44 -14.88 -1.30
C PRO A 210 11.15 -15.57 -1.80
N SER A 211 11.28 -16.46 -2.77
CA SER A 211 10.16 -17.18 -3.40
C SER A 211 9.30 -17.93 -2.38
N TRP A 212 9.91 -18.56 -1.38
CA TRP A 212 9.19 -19.27 -0.32
C TRP A 212 8.41 -18.32 0.60
N ALA A 213 8.90 -17.08 0.79
CA ALA A 213 8.23 -16.07 1.59
C ALA A 213 7.10 -15.37 0.80
N LEU A 214 7.18 -15.33 -0.53
CA LEU A 214 6.10 -14.87 -1.41
C LEU A 214 4.98 -15.90 -1.59
N ASN A 215 5.28 -17.18 -1.42
CA ASN A 215 4.32 -18.25 -1.60
C ASN A 215 3.08 -18.07 -0.70
N TRP A 216 1.89 -18.18 -1.29
CA TRP A 216 0.63 -18.03 -0.56
C TRP A 216 0.49 -18.93 0.67
N GLU A 217 0.90 -20.19 0.61
CA GLU A 217 0.78 -21.13 1.74
C GLU A 217 1.62 -20.71 2.94
N TYR A 218 2.70 -19.97 2.70
CA TYR A 218 3.51 -19.33 3.74
C TYR A 218 2.82 -18.05 4.24
N ARG A 219 2.51 -17.11 3.34
CA ARG A 219 1.99 -15.77 3.71
C ARG A 219 0.63 -15.82 4.41
N LYS A 220 -0.29 -16.68 3.96
CA LYS A 220 -1.66 -16.73 4.47
C LYS A 220 -1.73 -17.00 5.98
N LYS A 221 -0.75 -17.73 6.52
CA LYS A 221 -0.64 -18.01 7.97
C LYS A 221 -0.34 -16.74 8.75
N SER A 222 0.66 -15.98 8.31
CA SER A 222 1.02 -14.71 8.93
C SER A 222 -0.03 -13.63 8.72
N ILE A 223 -0.72 -13.60 7.57
CA ILE A 223 -1.86 -12.70 7.32
C ILE A 223 -2.97 -12.98 8.33
N MET A 224 -3.33 -14.25 8.53
CA MET A 224 -4.35 -14.63 9.50
C MET A 224 -3.90 -14.28 10.93
N GLN A 225 -2.64 -14.52 11.26
CA GLN A 225 -2.08 -14.15 12.56
C GLN A 225 -2.16 -12.64 12.82
N GLU A 226 -1.86 -11.78 11.84
CA GLU A 226 -2.02 -10.33 11.95
C GLU A 226 -3.49 -9.96 12.23
N ILE A 227 -4.43 -10.52 11.46
CA ILE A 227 -5.87 -10.28 11.64
C ILE A 227 -6.32 -10.67 13.05
N MET A 228 -5.91 -11.85 13.52
CA MET A 228 -6.28 -12.37 14.84
C MET A 228 -5.59 -11.61 15.99
N ASN A 229 -4.34 -11.17 15.81
CA ASN A 229 -3.63 -10.36 16.80
C ASN A 229 -4.30 -8.99 16.99
N CYS A 230 -4.75 -8.36 15.89
CA CYS A 230 -5.52 -7.12 15.96
C CYS A 230 -6.88 -7.32 16.65
N ASN A 231 -7.52 -8.49 16.43
CA ASN A 231 -8.77 -8.86 17.07
C ASN A 231 -9.89 -7.81 16.87
N ALA A 232 -9.95 -7.20 15.68
CA ALA A 232 -10.84 -6.08 15.39
C ALA A 232 -12.32 -6.48 15.34
N ASP A 233 -13.24 -5.61 15.74
CA ASP A 233 -14.67 -5.93 15.69
C ASP A 233 -15.23 -5.92 14.26
N ILE A 234 -14.66 -5.08 13.41
CA ILE A 234 -14.96 -4.96 11.98
C ILE A 234 -13.64 -5.04 11.21
N ILE A 235 -13.56 -5.91 10.20
CA ILE A 235 -12.36 -6.13 9.39
C ILE A 235 -12.70 -5.89 7.92
N SER A 236 -12.06 -4.91 7.30
CA SER A 236 -12.16 -4.62 5.87
C SER A 236 -10.89 -5.07 5.17
N LEU A 237 -10.99 -6.07 4.29
CA LEU A 237 -9.86 -6.59 3.53
C LEU A 237 -9.97 -6.23 2.05
N GLN A 238 -8.85 -5.89 1.44
CA GLN A 238 -8.68 -5.73 -0.01
C GLN A 238 -7.77 -6.83 -0.56
N GLU A 239 -7.87 -7.10 -1.87
CA GLU A 239 -7.13 -8.16 -2.55
C GLU A 239 -7.39 -9.58 -2.02
N VAL A 240 -8.61 -9.83 -1.57
CA VAL A 240 -9.01 -11.18 -1.17
C VAL A 240 -9.40 -11.98 -2.41
N GLU A 241 -8.66 -13.06 -2.71
CA GLU A 241 -9.03 -13.98 -3.80
C GLU A 241 -10.32 -14.73 -3.50
N THR A 242 -11.13 -14.96 -4.53
CA THR A 242 -12.46 -15.59 -4.41
C THR A 242 -12.39 -16.96 -3.73
N GLU A 243 -11.48 -17.83 -4.16
CA GLU A 243 -11.34 -19.17 -3.55
C GLU A 243 -10.85 -19.09 -2.11
N GLN A 244 -9.92 -18.18 -1.82
CA GLN A 244 -9.37 -18.00 -0.47
C GLN A 244 -10.38 -17.41 0.50
N TYR A 245 -11.30 -16.57 0.04
CA TYR A 245 -12.39 -16.08 0.87
C TYR A 245 -13.24 -17.25 1.42
N TYR A 246 -13.71 -18.13 0.53
CA TYR A 246 -14.62 -19.22 0.92
C TYR A 246 -13.92 -20.38 1.63
N ASN A 247 -12.67 -20.69 1.26
CA ASN A 247 -11.97 -21.87 1.75
C ASN A 247 -11.04 -21.59 2.95
N TYR A 248 -10.68 -20.33 3.18
CA TYR A 248 -9.72 -19.97 4.24
C TYR A 248 -10.24 -18.85 5.14
N PHE A 249 -10.43 -17.63 4.63
CA PHE A 249 -10.77 -16.49 5.47
C PHE A 249 -12.12 -16.65 6.20
N LEU A 250 -13.17 -17.02 5.48
CA LEU A 250 -14.51 -17.13 6.07
C LEU A 250 -14.60 -18.27 7.10
N PRO A 251 -14.16 -19.51 6.82
CA PRO A 251 -14.18 -20.57 7.83
C PRO A 251 -13.38 -20.23 9.09
N GLU A 252 -12.13 -19.78 8.94
CA GLU A 252 -11.24 -19.47 10.07
C GLU A 252 -11.79 -18.33 10.94
N LEU A 253 -12.30 -17.26 10.32
CA LEU A 253 -12.91 -16.14 11.06
C LEU A 253 -14.26 -16.53 11.67
N LYS A 254 -15.02 -17.43 11.05
CA LYS A 254 -16.29 -17.92 11.60
C LYS A 254 -16.10 -18.68 12.90
N ASP A 255 -15.04 -19.46 13.01
CA ASP A 255 -14.66 -20.15 14.25
C ASP A 255 -14.32 -19.17 15.39
N HIS A 256 -14.00 -17.92 15.04
CA HIS A 256 -13.73 -16.82 15.97
C HIS A 256 -14.92 -15.85 16.13
N GLY A 257 -16.13 -16.24 15.70
CA GLY A 257 -17.37 -15.49 15.93
C GLY A 257 -17.69 -14.40 14.90
N TYR A 258 -17.00 -14.40 13.75
CA TYR A 258 -17.26 -13.45 12.67
C TYR A 258 -18.22 -14.00 11.63
N GLU A 259 -18.98 -13.10 11.01
CA GLU A 259 -19.57 -13.34 9.69
C GLU A 259 -18.97 -12.37 8.68
N GLY A 260 -19.07 -12.72 7.39
CA GLY A 260 -18.43 -11.97 6.32
C GLY A 260 -19.33 -11.72 5.12
N PHE A 261 -19.02 -10.66 4.40
CA PHE A 261 -19.52 -10.35 3.08
C PHE A 261 -18.34 -10.11 2.13
N PHE A 262 -18.38 -10.75 0.95
CA PHE A 262 -17.35 -10.60 -0.07
C PHE A 262 -17.99 -10.39 -1.44
N SER A 263 -17.30 -9.61 -2.27
CA SER A 263 -17.57 -9.51 -3.69
C SER A 263 -16.25 -9.46 -4.47
N PRO A 264 -16.09 -10.28 -5.54
CA PRO A 264 -14.95 -10.18 -6.44
C PRO A 264 -15.09 -9.00 -7.40
N LYS A 265 -13.98 -8.55 -7.99
CA LYS A 265 -13.97 -7.56 -9.09
C LYS A 265 -14.86 -8.01 -10.26
N SER A 266 -15.43 -7.04 -10.99
CA SER A 266 -16.48 -7.30 -12.01
C SER A 266 -16.07 -8.26 -13.11
N ARG A 267 -14.78 -8.35 -13.46
CA ARG A 267 -14.26 -9.30 -14.46
C ARG A 267 -14.58 -10.76 -14.16
N ALA A 268 -14.82 -11.12 -12.89
CA ALA A 268 -15.23 -12.46 -12.49
C ALA A 268 -16.46 -13.00 -13.25
N ARG A 269 -17.34 -12.11 -13.74
CA ARG A 269 -18.58 -12.48 -14.44
C ARG A 269 -18.35 -12.98 -15.87
N THR A 270 -17.26 -12.57 -16.51
CA THR A 270 -16.96 -12.87 -17.93
C THR A 270 -15.86 -13.92 -18.11
N MET A 271 -15.25 -14.37 -17.00
CA MET A 271 -14.15 -15.33 -17.01
C MET A 271 -14.65 -16.77 -16.85
N SER A 272 -13.77 -17.72 -17.20
CA SER A 272 -14.00 -19.14 -16.95
C SER A 272 -14.11 -19.44 -15.45
N GLU A 273 -14.72 -20.57 -15.08
CA GLU A 273 -14.84 -20.95 -13.67
C GLU A 273 -13.48 -21.13 -12.98
N CYS A 274 -12.49 -21.66 -13.69
CA CYS A 274 -11.12 -21.85 -13.18
C CYS A 274 -10.43 -20.51 -12.88
N ASP A 275 -10.56 -19.53 -13.78
CA ASP A 275 -9.89 -18.24 -13.61
C ASP A 275 -10.63 -17.36 -12.59
N ARG A 276 -11.96 -17.48 -12.52
CA ARG A 276 -12.81 -16.73 -11.58
C ARG A 276 -12.40 -16.94 -10.12
N LYS A 277 -11.92 -18.13 -9.78
CA LYS A 277 -11.43 -18.49 -8.43
C LYS A 277 -10.30 -17.60 -7.95
N HIS A 278 -9.47 -17.13 -8.87
CA HIS A 278 -8.28 -16.30 -8.61
C HIS A 278 -8.56 -14.81 -8.83
N VAL A 279 -9.83 -14.42 -9.04
CA VAL A 279 -10.21 -13.01 -9.08
C VAL A 279 -10.31 -12.50 -7.65
N ASP A 280 -9.54 -11.45 -7.39
CA ASP A 280 -9.52 -10.75 -6.11
C ASP A 280 -10.70 -9.76 -5.97
N GLY A 281 -10.96 -9.35 -4.73
CA GLY A 281 -12.07 -8.46 -4.39
C GLY A 281 -11.95 -7.86 -2.99
N CYS A 282 -13.05 -7.31 -2.50
CA CYS A 282 -13.16 -6.71 -1.18
C CYS A 282 -14.04 -7.56 -0.26
N ALA A 283 -13.61 -7.71 0.99
CA ALA A 283 -14.37 -8.39 2.03
C ALA A 283 -14.59 -7.48 3.25
N ILE A 284 -15.74 -7.62 3.91
CA ILE A 284 -16.04 -7.03 5.21
C ILE A 284 -16.43 -8.16 6.15
N PHE A 285 -15.73 -8.31 7.27
CA PHE A 285 -16.10 -9.19 8.37
C PHE A 285 -16.52 -8.37 9.58
N TYR A 286 -17.44 -8.90 10.38
CA TYR A 286 -17.95 -8.27 11.58
C TYR A 286 -18.27 -9.31 12.64
N ARG A 287 -18.05 -8.97 13.90
CA ARG A 287 -18.40 -9.83 15.04
C ARG A 287 -19.90 -9.95 15.21
N THR A 288 -20.41 -11.17 15.16
CA THR A 288 -21.84 -11.46 15.30
C THR A 288 -22.38 -11.15 16.69
N GLU A 289 -21.52 -11.11 17.71
CA GLU A 289 -21.87 -10.75 19.09
C GLU A 289 -22.14 -9.24 19.27
N LYS A 290 -21.60 -8.40 18.37
CA LYS A 290 -21.72 -6.92 18.41
C LYS A 290 -22.61 -6.36 17.30
N PHE A 291 -22.63 -7.01 16.14
CA PHE A 291 -23.31 -6.53 14.95
C PHE A 291 -24.19 -7.61 14.32
N SER A 292 -25.26 -7.17 13.65
CA SER A 292 -26.06 -8.01 12.76
C SER A 292 -26.21 -7.35 11.39
N LEU A 293 -25.99 -8.11 10.32
CA LEU A 293 -26.12 -7.59 8.95
C LEU A 293 -27.57 -7.36 8.56
N VAL A 294 -27.86 -6.15 8.10
CA VAL A 294 -29.19 -5.75 7.59
C VAL A 294 -29.23 -5.80 6.08
N GLN A 295 -28.23 -5.22 5.42
CA GLN A 295 -28.11 -5.19 3.95
C GLN A 295 -26.66 -5.24 3.50
N LYS A 296 -26.43 -5.82 2.32
CA LYS A 296 -25.14 -5.86 1.63
C LYS A 296 -25.29 -5.33 0.22
N HIS A 297 -24.32 -4.52 -0.21
CA HIS A 297 -24.33 -3.87 -1.52
C HIS A 297 -22.94 -3.97 -2.15
N THR A 298 -22.91 -4.28 -3.44
CA THR A 298 -21.69 -4.21 -4.26
C THR A 298 -21.86 -3.04 -5.23
N VAL A 299 -20.86 -2.17 -5.26
CA VAL A 299 -20.77 -1.03 -6.17
C VAL A 299 -19.77 -1.34 -7.26
N GLU A 300 -20.25 -1.49 -8.50
CA GLU A 300 -19.41 -1.75 -9.66
C GLU A 300 -19.18 -0.44 -10.43
N PHE A 301 -17.95 0.09 -10.38
CA PHE A 301 -17.67 1.41 -10.93
C PHE A 301 -17.81 1.48 -12.45
N ASN A 302 -17.53 0.39 -13.17
CA ASN A 302 -17.74 0.33 -14.61
C ASN A 302 -19.21 0.46 -15.01
N GLN A 303 -20.12 -0.19 -14.29
CA GLN A 303 -21.55 -0.12 -14.57
C GLN A 303 -22.11 1.28 -14.27
N LEU A 304 -21.65 1.90 -13.19
CA LEU A 304 -22.00 3.29 -12.87
C LEU A 304 -21.45 4.27 -13.91
N ALA A 305 -20.20 4.08 -14.33
CA ALA A 305 -19.59 4.89 -15.37
C ALA A 305 -20.34 4.76 -16.70
N MET A 306 -20.74 3.54 -17.08
CA MET A 306 -21.55 3.29 -18.29
C MET A 306 -22.94 3.93 -18.20
N ALA A 307 -23.58 3.90 -17.04
CA ALA A 307 -24.89 4.52 -16.84
C ALA A 307 -24.84 6.06 -16.82
N ASN A 308 -23.68 6.65 -16.52
CA ASN A 308 -23.50 8.10 -16.35
C ASN A 308 -22.47 8.69 -17.33
N SER A 309 -22.20 8.02 -18.45
CA SER A 309 -21.21 8.45 -19.44
C SER A 309 -21.70 9.48 -20.44
N GLU A 310 -22.97 9.88 -20.36
CA GLU A 310 -23.56 10.82 -21.31
C GLU A 310 -22.74 12.11 -21.37
N GLY A 311 -22.27 12.46 -22.57
CA GLY A 311 -21.46 13.66 -22.82
C GLY A 311 -19.96 13.56 -22.47
N SER A 312 -19.45 12.44 -21.96
CA SER A 312 -18.02 12.31 -21.58
C SER A 312 -17.35 11.06 -22.17
N GLU A 313 -16.56 11.26 -23.23
CA GLU A 313 -15.69 10.22 -23.79
C GLU A 313 -14.66 9.72 -22.78
N ALA A 314 -14.19 10.60 -21.88
CA ALA A 314 -13.23 10.25 -20.85
C ALA A 314 -13.81 9.24 -19.85
N MET A 315 -15.12 9.33 -19.54
CA MET A 315 -15.82 8.35 -18.70
C MET A 315 -15.83 6.96 -19.37
N LEU A 316 -16.15 6.88 -20.66
CA LEU A 316 -16.18 5.62 -21.41
C LEU A 316 -14.79 5.01 -21.59
N ASN A 317 -13.81 5.81 -21.99
CA ASN A 317 -12.50 5.30 -22.38
C ASN A 317 -11.62 4.98 -21.17
N ARG A 318 -11.70 5.79 -20.11
CA ARG A 318 -10.76 5.71 -18.97
C ARG A 318 -11.36 5.06 -17.74
N VAL A 319 -12.62 5.37 -17.40
CA VAL A 319 -13.27 4.93 -16.15
C VAL A 319 -14.02 3.61 -16.35
N MET A 320 -14.88 3.51 -17.36
CA MET A 320 -15.70 2.31 -17.64
C MET A 320 -14.84 1.06 -17.92
N THR A 321 -13.64 1.25 -18.47
CA THR A 321 -12.71 0.14 -18.76
C THR A 321 -12.06 -0.46 -17.53
N LYS A 322 -12.29 0.09 -16.33
CA LYS A 322 -11.71 -0.39 -15.06
C LYS A 322 -12.74 -1.20 -14.27
N ASP A 323 -12.33 -2.36 -13.79
CA ASP A 323 -13.18 -3.36 -13.13
C ASP A 323 -13.12 -3.30 -11.59
N ASN A 324 -12.60 -2.19 -11.05
CA ASN A 324 -12.57 -1.91 -9.62
C ASN A 324 -13.99 -1.88 -9.03
N ILE A 325 -14.09 -2.22 -7.75
CA ILE A 325 -15.35 -2.30 -7.02
C ILE A 325 -15.22 -1.70 -5.62
N GLY A 326 -16.37 -1.37 -5.04
CA GLY A 326 -16.54 -1.19 -3.60
C GLY A 326 -17.65 -2.09 -3.07
N VAL A 327 -17.62 -2.39 -1.78
CA VAL A 327 -18.65 -3.14 -1.07
C VAL A 327 -19.09 -2.34 0.14
N ALA A 328 -20.37 -2.45 0.50
CA ALA A 328 -20.92 -1.79 1.67
C ALA A 328 -21.83 -2.76 2.44
N ALA A 329 -21.68 -2.79 3.76
CA ALA A 329 -22.46 -3.58 4.68
C ALA A 329 -23.16 -2.63 5.67
N LEU A 330 -24.49 -2.64 5.66
CA LEU A 330 -25.31 -1.96 6.65
C LEU A 330 -25.50 -2.89 7.84
N LEU A 331 -24.92 -2.51 8.97
CA LEU A 331 -24.92 -3.27 10.22
C LEU A 331 -25.87 -2.63 11.23
N GLU A 332 -26.61 -3.44 11.96
CA GLU A 332 -27.33 -3.05 13.17
C GLU A 332 -26.44 -3.30 14.38
N VAL A 333 -26.25 -2.27 15.20
CA VAL A 333 -25.45 -2.32 16.43
C VAL A 333 -26.31 -2.93 17.53
N ARG A 334 -25.82 -4.01 18.14
CA ARG A 334 -26.54 -4.71 19.20
C ARG A 334 -26.60 -3.88 20.49
N LYS A 335 -27.69 -4.00 21.24
CA LYS A 335 -27.96 -3.18 22.43
C LYS A 335 -27.00 -3.47 23.58
N GLU A 336 -26.51 -4.70 23.63
CA GLU A 336 -25.54 -5.21 24.61
C GLU A 336 -24.22 -4.44 24.57
N MET A 337 -23.91 -3.79 23.44
CA MET A 337 -22.70 -2.99 23.23
C MET A 337 -22.80 -1.56 23.78
N MET A 338 -24.00 -1.10 24.12
CA MET A 338 -24.25 0.29 24.48
C MET A 338 -23.99 0.47 25.98
N GLU A 339 -22.87 1.11 26.33
CA GLU A 339 -22.51 1.38 27.73
C GLU A 339 -23.43 2.46 28.32
N GLN A 340 -24.06 2.14 29.45
CA GLN A 340 -25.06 3.00 30.10
C GLN A 340 -24.39 4.20 30.77
N SER A 341 -24.88 5.41 30.49
CA SER A 341 -24.76 6.51 31.45
C SER A 341 -25.89 6.38 32.47
N VAL A 342 -25.53 6.52 33.75
CA VAL A 342 -26.32 6.23 34.95
C VAL A 342 -27.84 6.52 34.80
N GLY A 343 -28.67 5.47 34.94
CA GLY A 343 -30.07 5.60 35.39
C GLY A 343 -31.20 5.67 34.35
N LYS A 344 -30.97 5.45 33.04
CA LYS A 344 -32.05 5.45 32.03
C LYS A 344 -32.24 4.07 31.38
N SER A 345 -33.49 3.59 31.36
CA SER A 345 -33.87 2.34 30.70
C SER A 345 -33.76 2.44 29.18
N LEU A 346 -33.14 1.44 28.53
CA LEU A 346 -33.06 1.26 27.06
C LEU A 346 -34.42 0.88 26.40
N HIS A 347 -35.51 0.86 27.16
CA HIS A 347 -36.85 0.67 26.61
C HIS A 347 -37.21 1.83 25.67
N GLY A 348 -37.25 1.54 24.37
CA GLY A 348 -37.70 2.47 23.34
C GLY A 348 -36.61 3.10 22.45
N MET A 349 -35.33 2.73 22.59
CA MET A 349 -34.33 3.18 21.60
C MET A 349 -34.60 2.54 20.23
N GLU A 350 -34.69 3.38 19.19
CA GLU A 350 -34.71 2.98 17.79
C GLU A 350 -33.44 2.17 17.45
N LYS A 351 -33.51 1.34 16.40
CA LYS A 351 -32.38 0.53 15.96
C LYS A 351 -31.21 1.42 15.55
N GLN A 352 -30.05 1.27 16.20
CA GLN A 352 -28.83 1.97 15.78
C GLN A 352 -28.19 1.24 14.60
N LEU A 353 -28.00 1.95 13.50
CA LEU A 353 -27.33 1.43 12.31
C LEU A 353 -25.91 1.98 12.19
N LEU A 354 -25.06 1.26 11.49
CA LEU A 354 -23.72 1.64 11.09
C LEU A 354 -23.48 1.16 9.67
N LEU A 355 -23.07 2.05 8.78
CA LEU A 355 -22.68 1.68 7.43
C LEU A 355 -21.16 1.51 7.37
N VAL A 356 -20.70 0.32 6.99
CA VAL A 356 -19.29 0.03 6.73
C VAL A 356 -19.11 -0.10 5.24
N ALA A 357 -18.24 0.73 4.66
CA ALA A 357 -17.87 0.71 3.26
C ALA A 357 -16.40 0.27 3.12
N ASN A 358 -16.12 -0.58 2.13
CA ASN A 358 -14.78 -1.04 1.79
C ASN A 358 -14.57 -0.93 0.27
N ALA A 359 -13.49 -0.29 -0.20
CA ALA A 359 -13.19 -0.19 -1.63
C ALA A 359 -11.71 -0.36 -1.96
N HIS A 360 -11.44 -0.77 -3.19
CA HIS A 360 -10.10 -0.83 -3.77
C HIS A 360 -10.09 -0.11 -5.12
N MET A 361 -9.54 1.11 -5.12
CA MET A 361 -9.51 2.01 -6.27
C MET A 361 -8.43 1.60 -7.29
N HIS A 362 -8.49 2.17 -8.49
CA HIS A 362 -7.50 1.90 -9.53
C HIS A 362 -6.07 2.30 -9.09
N TRP A 363 -5.07 1.48 -9.42
CA TRP A 363 -3.71 1.62 -8.89
C TRP A 363 -2.83 2.60 -9.67
N ASP A 364 -2.96 2.67 -10.99
CA ASP A 364 -2.00 3.36 -11.87
C ASP A 364 -1.86 4.87 -11.52
N PRO A 365 -0.66 5.35 -11.16
CA PRO A 365 -0.41 6.77 -10.87
C PRO A 365 -0.79 7.72 -12.02
N ALA A 366 -0.78 7.24 -13.26
CA ALA A 366 -1.17 8.02 -14.44
C ALA A 366 -2.69 8.20 -14.58
N TYR A 367 -3.50 7.69 -13.66
CA TYR A 367 -4.97 7.75 -13.72
C TYR A 367 -5.57 8.37 -12.45
N SER A 368 -4.99 9.48 -11.98
CA SER A 368 -5.53 10.30 -10.88
C SER A 368 -7.01 10.66 -11.08
N ASP A 369 -7.40 10.94 -12.32
CA ASP A 369 -8.76 11.28 -12.73
C ASP A 369 -9.74 10.14 -12.44
N VAL A 370 -9.36 8.91 -12.79
CA VAL A 370 -10.17 7.72 -12.55
C VAL A 370 -10.34 7.48 -11.05
N LYS A 371 -9.28 7.66 -10.25
CA LYS A 371 -9.34 7.48 -8.79
C LYS A 371 -10.32 8.47 -8.15
N VAL A 372 -10.29 9.73 -8.57
CA VAL A 372 -11.25 10.75 -8.11
C VAL A 372 -12.67 10.40 -8.53
N VAL A 373 -12.89 10.06 -9.81
CA VAL A 373 -14.22 9.70 -10.33
C VAL A 373 -14.79 8.46 -9.63
N GLN A 374 -13.99 7.41 -9.42
CA GLN A 374 -14.39 6.22 -8.68
C GLN A 374 -14.81 6.55 -7.24
N THR A 375 -14.06 7.43 -6.57
CA THR A 375 -14.38 7.88 -5.20
C THR A 375 -15.70 8.65 -5.15
N VAL A 376 -15.93 9.56 -6.10
CA VAL A 376 -17.19 10.32 -6.22
C VAL A 376 -18.37 9.38 -6.46
N MET A 377 -18.26 8.45 -7.41
CA MET A 377 -19.29 7.45 -7.69
C MET A 377 -19.58 6.58 -6.46
N PHE A 378 -18.54 6.17 -5.75
CA PHE A 378 -18.68 5.33 -4.56
C PHE A 378 -19.45 6.03 -3.45
N LEU A 379 -19.07 7.27 -3.10
CA LEU A 379 -19.77 8.03 -2.06
C LEU A 379 -21.21 8.36 -2.46
N SER A 380 -21.48 8.61 -3.74
CA SER A 380 -22.85 8.83 -4.23
C SER A 380 -23.73 7.59 -4.03
N GLU A 381 -23.23 6.40 -4.35
CA GLU A 381 -23.97 5.16 -4.11
C GLU A 381 -24.11 4.82 -2.62
N VAL A 382 -23.07 5.06 -1.83
CA VAL A 382 -23.13 4.93 -0.36
C VAL A 382 -24.22 5.84 0.21
N LYS A 383 -24.38 7.06 -0.30
CA LYS A 383 -25.50 7.96 0.06
C LYS A 383 -26.85 7.39 -0.34
N ASN A 384 -26.97 6.85 -1.55
CA ASN A 384 -28.21 6.21 -2.00
C ASN A 384 -28.60 5.02 -1.10
N ILE A 385 -27.62 4.25 -0.61
CA ILE A 385 -27.83 3.16 0.36
C ILE A 385 -28.34 3.70 1.69
N VAL A 386 -27.71 4.74 2.24
CA VAL A 386 -28.15 5.38 3.50
C VAL A 386 -29.57 5.93 3.38
N GLU A 387 -29.90 6.62 2.29
CA GLU A 387 -31.24 7.17 2.06
C GLU A 387 -32.31 6.07 1.97
N LYS A 388 -32.03 4.99 1.24
CA LYS A 388 -32.94 3.83 1.13
C LYS A 388 -33.15 3.16 2.49
N ALA A 389 -32.08 2.97 3.26
CA ALA A 389 -32.15 2.39 4.60
C ALA A 389 -32.99 3.26 5.56
N THR A 390 -32.76 4.57 5.56
CA THR A 390 -33.47 5.53 6.40
C THR A 390 -34.98 5.53 6.09
N ARG A 391 -35.36 5.53 4.80
CA ARG A 391 -36.77 5.44 4.37
C ARG A 391 -37.42 4.10 4.74
N SER A 392 -36.72 2.99 4.54
CA SER A 392 -37.26 1.64 4.81
C SER A 392 -37.50 1.38 6.29
N LEU A 393 -36.66 1.93 7.16
CA LEU A 393 -36.71 1.67 8.61
C LEU A 393 -37.52 2.72 9.39
N LYS A 394 -38.14 3.69 8.70
CA LYS A 394 -38.92 4.78 9.29
C LYS A 394 -38.19 5.50 10.43
N LEU A 395 -36.86 5.60 10.34
CA LEU A 395 -36.07 6.35 11.31
C LEU A 395 -36.53 7.82 11.24
N SER A 396 -37.00 8.36 12.35
CA SER A 396 -37.67 9.65 12.38
C SER A 396 -36.68 10.81 12.13
N SER A 397 -36.52 11.22 10.88
CA SER A 397 -35.70 12.38 10.50
C SER A 397 -36.43 13.68 10.87
N VAL A 398 -36.21 14.18 12.09
CA VAL A 398 -36.73 15.50 12.53
C VAL A 398 -35.99 16.66 11.87
N SER A 399 -34.88 16.42 11.18
CA SER A 399 -34.22 17.42 10.32
C SER A 399 -33.79 16.76 9.02
N GLY A 400 -33.92 17.45 7.89
CA GLY A 400 -33.51 16.98 6.55
C GLY A 400 -31.99 16.81 6.37
N GLU A 401 -31.26 16.46 7.42
CA GLU A 401 -29.85 16.12 7.37
C GLU A 401 -29.69 14.62 7.11
N THR A 402 -28.86 14.27 6.12
CA THR A 402 -28.47 12.89 5.78
C THR A 402 -27.62 12.20 6.87
N ASN A 403 -27.62 12.71 8.10
CA ASN A 403 -26.77 12.27 9.21
C ASN A 403 -27.40 11.15 10.06
N ALA A 404 -28.42 10.45 9.54
CA ALA A 404 -29.11 9.42 10.31
C ALA A 404 -28.25 8.16 10.55
N VAL A 405 -27.37 7.79 9.60
CA VAL A 405 -26.54 6.58 9.71
C VAL A 405 -25.06 6.96 9.64
N PRO A 406 -24.25 6.70 10.69
CA PRO A 406 -22.81 6.92 10.67
C PRO A 406 -22.13 6.02 9.63
N LEU A 407 -21.06 6.54 9.01
CA LEU A 407 -20.27 5.87 7.98
C LEU A 407 -18.85 5.63 8.49
N VAL A 408 -18.39 4.39 8.34
CA VAL A 408 -16.96 4.02 8.39
C VAL A 408 -16.55 3.57 6.99
N LEU A 409 -15.61 4.28 6.39
CA LEU A 409 -15.09 4.01 5.05
C LEU A 409 -13.64 3.53 5.17
N CYS A 410 -13.43 2.25 4.90
CA CYS A 410 -12.11 1.65 4.72
C CYS A 410 -11.79 1.61 3.22
N ALA A 411 -10.59 1.98 2.80
CA ALA A 411 -10.22 1.80 1.40
C ALA A 411 -8.72 1.79 1.17
N ASP A 412 -8.30 0.97 0.21
CA ASP A 412 -7.08 1.21 -0.56
C ASP A 412 -7.45 2.17 -1.70
N LEU A 413 -7.10 3.44 -1.51
CA LEU A 413 -7.43 4.51 -2.46
C LEU A 413 -6.39 4.64 -3.56
N ASN A 414 -5.22 4.00 -3.42
CA ASN A 414 -4.07 4.21 -4.30
C ASN A 414 -3.75 5.70 -4.53
N SER A 415 -4.00 6.55 -3.52
CA SER A 415 -3.96 8.01 -3.61
C SER A 415 -3.29 8.59 -2.38
N LEU A 416 -2.33 9.48 -2.57
CA LEU A 416 -1.58 10.13 -1.48
C LEU A 416 -2.43 11.17 -0.74
N PRO A 417 -2.04 11.59 0.48
CA PRO A 417 -2.79 12.57 1.28
C PRO A 417 -3.02 13.94 0.62
N ASP A 418 -2.18 14.33 -0.34
CA ASP A 418 -2.25 15.59 -1.09
C ASP A 418 -3.04 15.47 -2.42
N SER A 419 -3.68 14.32 -2.65
CA SER A 419 -4.51 14.07 -3.82
C SER A 419 -5.92 14.68 -3.71
N GLY A 420 -6.55 14.90 -4.87
CA GLY A 420 -7.94 15.33 -4.96
C GLY A 420 -8.93 14.30 -4.42
N VAL A 421 -8.55 13.02 -4.34
CA VAL A 421 -9.34 11.97 -3.67
C VAL A 421 -9.46 12.26 -2.18
N VAL A 422 -8.33 12.52 -1.52
CA VAL A 422 -8.30 12.78 -0.07
C VAL A 422 -8.88 14.16 0.24
N GLU A 423 -8.65 15.16 -0.62
CA GLU A 423 -9.33 16.47 -0.53
C GLU A 423 -10.85 16.30 -0.60
N TYR A 424 -11.35 15.53 -1.57
CA TYR A 424 -12.78 15.29 -1.74
C TYR A 424 -13.38 14.71 -0.46
N LEU A 425 -12.81 13.63 0.06
CA LEU A 425 -13.28 12.93 1.26
C LEU A 425 -13.22 13.81 2.52
N SER A 426 -12.12 14.53 2.72
CA SER A 426 -11.86 15.25 3.97
C SER A 426 -12.54 16.62 4.03
N SER A 427 -12.63 17.32 2.89
CA SER A 427 -13.18 18.69 2.83
C SER A 427 -14.66 18.73 2.41
N GLY A 428 -15.27 17.57 2.18
CA GLY A 428 -16.67 17.47 1.74
C GLY A 428 -16.89 17.80 0.26
N GLY A 429 -15.81 17.94 -0.53
CA GLY A 429 -15.90 18.20 -1.95
C GLY A 429 -14.56 18.49 -2.61
N VAL A 430 -14.57 18.56 -3.94
CA VAL A 430 -13.39 18.89 -4.75
C VAL A 430 -13.82 19.79 -5.90
N ASP A 431 -12.95 20.72 -6.28
CA ASP A 431 -13.20 21.56 -7.45
C ASP A 431 -13.11 20.73 -8.75
N SER A 432 -14.04 20.97 -9.68
CA SER A 432 -14.07 20.29 -10.99
C SER A 432 -12.85 20.61 -11.86
N THR A 433 -12.16 21.70 -11.58
CA THR A 433 -10.92 22.12 -12.24
C THR A 433 -9.66 21.60 -11.54
N HIS A 434 -9.81 20.77 -10.50
CA HIS A 434 -8.68 20.19 -9.77
C HIS A 434 -7.72 19.45 -10.70
N LYS A 435 -6.41 19.61 -10.46
CA LYS A 435 -5.31 19.07 -11.30
C LYS A 435 -5.45 17.57 -11.60
N ASP A 436 -6.00 16.82 -10.65
CA ASP A 436 -6.16 15.37 -10.78
C ASP A 436 -7.17 14.96 -11.85
N PHE A 437 -8.08 15.84 -12.27
CA PHE A 437 -8.96 15.61 -13.42
C PHE A 437 -8.24 15.77 -14.78
N LYS A 438 -6.98 16.23 -14.79
CA LYS A 438 -6.13 16.33 -16.01
C LYS A 438 -6.74 17.17 -17.14
N GLU A 439 -7.48 18.21 -16.79
CA GLU A 439 -8.23 19.06 -17.73
C GLU A 439 -9.31 18.31 -18.55
N LEU A 440 -9.57 17.04 -18.21
CA LEU A 440 -10.63 16.26 -18.83
C LEU A 440 -11.98 16.73 -18.29
N ARG A 441 -12.90 17.05 -19.19
CA ARG A 441 -14.24 17.52 -18.81
C ARG A 441 -15.10 16.36 -18.34
N TYR A 442 -15.14 16.17 -17.03
CA TYR A 442 -16.05 15.24 -16.35
C TYR A 442 -17.28 15.91 -15.76
N ILE A 443 -17.31 17.25 -15.69
CA ILE A 443 -18.31 17.99 -14.91
C ILE A 443 -19.75 17.66 -15.30
N ASP A 444 -20.06 17.59 -16.60
CA ASP A 444 -21.41 17.33 -17.09
C ASP A 444 -21.92 15.97 -16.61
N SER A 445 -21.08 14.93 -16.66
CA SER A 445 -21.37 13.58 -16.18
C SER A 445 -21.36 13.48 -14.65
N LEU A 446 -20.49 14.24 -13.96
CA LEU A 446 -20.31 14.16 -12.50
C LEU A 446 -21.36 14.94 -11.71
N THR A 447 -22.07 15.90 -12.33
CA THR A 447 -23.18 16.60 -11.68
C THR A 447 -24.27 15.65 -11.17
N ASN A 448 -24.47 14.52 -11.85
CA ASN A 448 -25.41 13.46 -11.44
C ASN A 448 -25.06 12.83 -10.09
N PHE A 449 -23.78 12.86 -9.69
CA PHE A 449 -23.32 12.29 -8.43
C PHE A 449 -23.26 13.29 -7.28
N ASN A 450 -23.62 14.57 -7.53
CA ASN A 450 -23.59 15.59 -6.50
C ASN A 450 -24.65 15.33 -5.42
N CYS A 451 -24.22 15.26 -4.16
CA CYS A 451 -25.08 14.86 -3.05
C CYS A 451 -26.15 15.92 -2.67
N ASN A 452 -25.97 17.18 -3.08
CA ASN A 452 -26.82 18.32 -2.69
C ASN A 452 -27.97 18.64 -3.69
N GLY A 453 -28.27 17.73 -4.63
CA GLY A 453 -29.43 17.84 -5.52
C GLY A 453 -29.19 18.66 -6.79
N LYS A 454 -30.00 18.39 -7.82
CA LYS A 454 -29.86 18.91 -9.20
C LYS A 454 -30.03 20.42 -9.37
N ASN A 455 -30.48 21.14 -8.32
CA ASN A 455 -30.89 22.55 -8.41
C ASN A 455 -29.97 23.52 -7.63
N GLY A 456 -28.91 23.04 -6.99
CA GLY A 456 -27.87 23.92 -6.46
C GLY A 456 -26.96 24.34 -7.61
N THR A 457 -26.83 25.63 -7.88
CA THR A 457 -25.77 26.17 -8.74
C THR A 457 -24.42 25.75 -8.17
N SER A 458 -23.93 24.57 -8.55
CA SER A 458 -22.60 24.12 -8.19
C SER A 458 -21.64 25.01 -8.98
N ASN A 459 -21.03 25.98 -8.30
CA ASN A 459 -19.95 26.83 -8.79
C ASN A 459 -18.71 25.96 -9.15
N GLY A 460 -18.85 25.01 -10.07
CA GLY A 460 -17.79 24.09 -10.47
C GLY A 460 -17.29 23.15 -9.37
N ARG A 461 -17.98 22.95 -8.23
CA ARG A 461 -17.52 22.07 -7.13
C ARG A 461 -18.41 20.83 -6.96
N ILE A 462 -17.80 19.66 -6.86
CA ILE A 462 -18.47 18.38 -6.60
C ILE A 462 -18.44 18.13 -5.09
N THR A 463 -19.59 17.85 -4.46
CA THR A 463 -19.70 17.82 -2.98
C THR A 463 -20.37 16.55 -2.44
N HIS A 464 -20.07 16.21 -1.19
CA HIS A 464 -20.76 15.18 -0.40
C HIS A 464 -21.07 15.66 1.03
N SER A 465 -22.03 15.03 1.70
CA SER A 465 -22.55 15.47 3.00
C SER A 465 -22.04 14.71 4.23
N PHE A 466 -21.22 13.66 4.03
CA PHE A 466 -20.78 12.74 5.10
C PHE A 466 -19.83 13.31 6.18
N LYS A 467 -19.26 14.51 6.01
CA LYS A 467 -18.30 15.14 6.95
C LYS A 467 -17.25 14.13 7.48
N LEU A 468 -16.47 13.57 6.55
CA LEU A 468 -15.53 12.50 6.88
C LEU A 468 -14.21 13.05 7.41
N LYS A 469 -13.62 12.30 8.33
CA LYS A 469 -12.29 12.57 8.87
C LYS A 469 -11.46 11.29 8.83
N SER A 470 -10.16 11.40 8.53
CA SER A 470 -9.25 10.24 8.58
C SER A 470 -8.92 9.90 10.03
N ALA A 471 -8.88 8.61 10.37
CA ALA A 471 -8.41 8.17 11.69
C ALA A 471 -6.90 8.40 11.87
N TYR A 472 -6.14 8.38 10.77
CA TYR A 472 -4.68 8.52 10.76
C TYR A 472 -4.27 9.90 10.21
N GLU A 473 -4.45 10.95 11.02
CA GLU A 473 -4.03 12.32 10.68
C GLU A 473 -2.60 12.63 11.13
N ASN A 474 -2.09 13.80 10.74
CA ASN A 474 -0.85 14.38 11.26
C ASN A 474 0.41 13.50 11.12
N GLY A 475 0.45 12.61 10.13
CA GLY A 475 1.61 11.75 9.87
C GLY A 475 1.83 10.67 10.93
N LEU A 476 0.78 10.24 11.64
CA LEU A 476 0.85 9.14 12.63
C LEU A 476 1.45 7.85 12.04
N MET A 477 1.22 7.58 10.76
CA MET A 477 1.94 6.57 10.00
C MET A 477 2.67 7.24 8.82
N PRO A 478 3.97 6.97 8.61
CA PRO A 478 4.72 7.54 7.49
C PRO A 478 4.35 6.90 6.15
N TYR A 479 3.86 5.66 6.16
CA TYR A 479 3.48 4.89 4.98
C TYR A 479 2.51 3.78 5.39
N THR A 480 1.64 3.40 4.46
CA THR A 480 0.77 2.22 4.57
C THR A 480 1.20 1.16 3.58
N ASN A 481 1.59 1.53 2.36
CA ASN A 481 2.28 0.66 1.41
C ASN A 481 3.80 0.91 1.49
N TYR A 482 4.58 -0.16 1.57
CA TYR A 482 6.02 -0.15 1.71
C TYR A 482 6.67 -1.15 0.77
N THR A 483 6.93 -0.73 -0.47
CA THR A 483 7.71 -1.50 -1.45
C THR A 483 9.08 -0.87 -1.65
N PHE A 484 9.94 -1.53 -2.43
CA PHE A 484 11.22 -0.95 -2.80
C PHE A 484 11.07 0.38 -3.56
N ASP A 485 10.25 0.39 -4.61
CA ASP A 485 10.11 1.53 -5.53
C ASP A 485 9.10 2.59 -5.04
N PHE A 486 8.16 2.24 -4.16
CA PHE A 486 7.15 3.16 -3.63
C PHE A 486 6.93 2.98 -2.13
N LYS A 487 6.87 4.10 -1.40
CA LYS A 487 6.53 4.16 0.03
C LYS A 487 5.60 5.34 0.24
N GLY A 488 4.39 5.10 0.74
CA GLY A 488 3.41 6.16 0.90
C GLY A 488 2.14 5.72 1.61
N ILE A 489 1.35 6.70 2.02
CA ILE A 489 0.02 6.49 2.62
C ILE A 489 -0.98 6.42 1.47
N ILE A 490 -1.57 5.26 1.26
CA ILE A 490 -2.62 5.04 0.25
C ILE A 490 -3.83 4.28 0.79
N ASP A 491 -3.72 3.76 2.01
CA ASP A 491 -4.80 3.08 2.74
C ASP A 491 -5.37 4.03 3.79
N TYR A 492 -6.69 3.99 3.98
CA TYR A 492 -7.38 4.92 4.88
C TYR A 492 -8.53 4.27 5.63
N ILE A 493 -8.75 4.74 6.87
CA ILE A 493 -9.99 4.57 7.63
C ILE A 493 -10.59 5.96 7.82
N PHE A 494 -11.64 6.27 7.08
CA PHE A 494 -12.45 7.48 7.25
C PHE A 494 -13.67 7.18 8.11
N TYR A 495 -14.09 8.16 8.92
CA TYR A 495 -15.27 8.06 9.76
C TYR A 495 -16.08 9.36 9.72
N SER A 496 -17.40 9.25 9.90
CA SER A 496 -18.32 10.41 9.89
C SER A 496 -18.32 11.17 11.21
N GLN A 497 -18.11 12.48 11.17
CA GLN A 497 -18.26 13.37 12.32
C GLN A 497 -19.63 14.07 12.32
N PRO A 498 -20.20 14.44 13.48
CA PRO A 498 -19.65 14.31 14.85
C PRO A 498 -20.06 13.03 15.58
N THR A 499 -20.66 12.05 14.89
CA THR A 499 -21.23 10.84 15.50
C THR A 499 -20.17 9.84 15.94
N LEU A 500 -19.05 9.76 15.22
CA LEU A 500 -17.93 8.90 15.54
C LEU A 500 -16.73 9.73 16.02
N ASN A 501 -16.07 9.25 17.08
CA ASN A 501 -14.77 9.74 17.56
C ASN A 501 -13.72 8.63 17.45
N VAL A 502 -12.45 9.02 17.32
CA VAL A 502 -11.32 8.08 17.37
C VAL A 502 -10.70 8.16 18.76
N LEU A 503 -10.63 7.03 19.46
CA LEU A 503 -10.03 6.92 20.78
C LEU A 503 -8.54 6.60 20.71
N GLY A 504 -8.14 5.81 19.72
CA GLY A 504 -6.75 5.49 19.48
C GLY A 504 -6.56 4.68 18.20
N VAL A 505 -5.30 4.58 17.78
CA VAL A 505 -4.90 3.87 16.56
C VAL A 505 -3.65 3.04 16.78
N LEU A 506 -3.47 2.01 15.97
CA LEU A 506 -2.24 1.23 15.95
C LEU A 506 -1.16 1.97 15.16
N GLY A 507 -0.06 2.34 15.83
CA GLY A 507 1.07 3.06 15.25
C GLY A 507 1.86 2.24 14.22
N PRO A 508 2.91 2.82 13.60
CA PRO A 508 3.70 2.13 12.59
C PRO A 508 4.55 0.99 13.21
N LEU A 509 5.02 0.08 12.35
CA LEU A 509 6.14 -0.80 12.71
C LEU A 509 7.40 0.06 12.96
N ASP A 510 8.22 -0.33 13.94
CA ASP A 510 9.41 0.42 14.31
C ASP A 510 10.35 0.62 13.10
N PRO A 511 10.54 1.88 12.64
CA PRO A 511 11.43 2.18 11.53
C PRO A 511 12.89 1.80 11.80
N HIS A 512 13.30 1.78 13.07
CA HIS A 512 14.65 1.38 13.45
C HIS A 512 14.88 -0.10 13.17
N TRP A 513 13.94 -0.97 13.55
CA TRP A 513 14.00 -2.40 13.25
C TRP A 513 14.06 -2.68 11.74
N LEU A 514 13.29 -1.96 10.92
CA LEU A 514 13.36 -2.07 9.46
C LEU A 514 14.77 -1.73 8.93
N HIS A 515 15.37 -0.66 9.46
CA HIS A 515 16.71 -0.23 9.08
C HIS A 515 17.80 -1.20 9.54
N GLU A 516 17.76 -1.67 10.78
CA GLU A 516 18.73 -2.63 11.35
C GLU A 516 18.70 -3.99 10.63
N ASN A 517 17.53 -4.41 10.14
CA ASN A 517 17.35 -5.64 9.39
C ASN A 517 17.55 -5.46 7.87
N ASN A 518 17.93 -4.26 7.41
CA ASN A 518 18.11 -3.92 5.99
C ASN A 518 16.87 -4.24 5.13
N ILE A 519 15.68 -4.03 5.68
CA ILE A 519 14.41 -4.24 4.98
C ILE A 519 14.08 -2.98 4.19
N SER A 520 14.21 -3.05 2.86
CA SER A 520 14.00 -1.91 1.95
C SER A 520 12.63 -1.91 1.26
N GLY A 521 11.87 -3.01 1.41
CA GLY A 521 10.52 -3.20 0.87
C GLY A 521 9.87 -4.46 1.44
N CYS A 522 8.55 -4.52 1.34
CA CYS A 522 7.68 -5.63 1.73
C CYS A 522 6.93 -6.17 0.49
N PRO A 523 6.49 -7.44 0.47
CA PRO A 523 6.55 -8.42 1.56
C PRO A 523 7.98 -8.83 1.93
N HIS A 524 8.11 -9.36 3.13
CA HIS A 524 9.34 -9.87 3.73
C HIS A 524 8.99 -11.17 4.48
N PRO A 525 9.94 -12.10 4.74
CA PRO A 525 9.69 -13.28 5.57
C PRO A 525 8.87 -13.10 6.86
N HIS A 526 8.91 -11.92 7.46
CA HIS A 526 8.15 -11.56 8.67
C HIS A 526 7.01 -10.58 8.44
N ILE A 527 6.83 -10.07 7.21
CA ILE A 527 5.81 -9.09 6.85
C ILE A 527 5.10 -9.60 5.59
N PRO A 528 3.90 -10.18 5.70
CA PRO A 528 3.33 -11.02 4.63
C PRO A 528 2.59 -10.24 3.53
N SER A 529 2.47 -8.92 3.65
CA SER A 529 1.89 -8.02 2.64
C SER A 529 2.86 -6.86 2.41
N ASP A 530 2.77 -6.20 1.26
CA ASP A 530 3.41 -4.91 1.01
C ASP A 530 2.67 -3.74 1.66
N HIS A 531 1.47 -3.98 2.19
CA HIS A 531 0.74 -3.02 3.03
C HIS A 531 0.88 -3.37 4.53
N PHE A 532 0.84 -2.34 5.38
CA PHE A 532 0.66 -2.47 6.81
C PHE A 532 -0.81 -2.30 7.18
N SER A 533 -1.31 -3.13 8.10
CA SER A 533 -2.69 -3.02 8.57
C SER A 533 -2.94 -1.67 9.25
N LEU A 534 -4.09 -1.08 8.99
CA LEU A 534 -4.62 0.03 9.77
C LEU A 534 -5.58 -0.53 10.81
N PHE A 535 -5.53 0.01 12.02
CA PHE A 535 -6.45 -0.36 13.08
C PHE A 535 -6.78 0.87 13.93
N ALA A 536 -8.08 1.14 14.09
CA ALA A 536 -8.58 2.26 14.87
C ALA A 536 -9.66 1.79 15.85
N GLN A 537 -9.65 2.34 17.06
CA GLN A 537 -10.74 2.21 18.01
C GLN A 537 -11.64 3.44 17.89
N LEU A 538 -12.92 3.19 17.63
CA LEU A 538 -13.95 4.20 17.41
C LEU A 538 -14.98 4.17 18.54
N GLU A 539 -15.48 5.35 18.86
CA GLU A 539 -16.59 5.58 19.76
C GLU A 539 -17.77 6.11 18.96
N LEU A 540 -18.89 5.38 18.96
CA LEU A 540 -20.16 5.82 18.37
C LEU A 540 -21.03 6.46 19.43
N LEU A 541 -21.28 7.75 19.28
CA LEU A 541 -22.15 8.53 20.15
C LEU A 541 -23.61 8.36 19.72
N LEU A 542 -24.45 7.92 20.66
CA LEU A 542 -25.88 7.70 20.41
C LEU A 542 -26.68 8.98 20.68
N SER A 543 -27.53 9.37 19.72
CA SER A 543 -28.44 10.49 19.88
C SER A 543 -29.63 10.10 20.77
N TYR A 544 -29.85 10.82 21.87
CA TYR A 544 -31.12 10.78 22.58
C TYR A 544 -32.17 11.56 21.79
N PRO A 545 -33.42 11.08 21.65
CA PRO A 545 -34.49 11.94 21.18
C PRO A 545 -34.62 13.11 22.18
N PRO A 546 -34.87 14.35 21.71
CA PRO A 546 -35.12 15.47 22.61
C PRO A 546 -36.30 15.11 23.52
N SER A 547 -36.14 15.34 24.82
CA SER A 547 -37.23 15.25 25.78
C SER A 547 -38.40 16.08 25.26
N VAL A 548 -39.55 15.45 25.04
CA VAL A 548 -40.81 16.12 24.73
C VAL A 548 -41.22 16.93 25.96
N ASN A 549 -40.66 18.14 26.09
CA ASN A 549 -41.10 19.11 27.08
C ASN A 549 -42.29 19.87 26.48
N GLY A 550 -43.49 19.53 26.94
CA GLY A 550 -44.68 20.32 26.64
C GLY A 550 -45.97 19.54 26.83
N ILE A 551 -46.33 19.26 28.09
CA ILE A 551 -47.71 18.89 28.45
C ILE A 551 -48.62 20.03 27.98
N HIS A 552 -49.44 19.76 26.96
CA HIS A 552 -50.58 20.60 26.64
C HIS A 552 -51.57 20.52 27.80
N LEU A 553 -51.59 21.54 28.67
CA LEU A 553 -52.74 21.76 29.56
C LEU A 553 -53.84 22.41 28.72
N PRO A 554 -55.03 21.79 28.58
CA PRO A 554 -56.16 22.45 27.95
C PRO A 554 -56.66 23.56 28.89
N GLY A 555 -56.57 24.81 28.42
CA GLY A 555 -57.16 25.95 29.10
C GLY A 555 -58.66 25.71 29.32
N ARG A 556 -59.06 25.59 30.58
CA ARG A 556 -60.47 25.66 30.98
C ARG A 556 -60.90 27.12 30.95
N ARG A 557 -61.88 27.39 30.08
CA ARG A 557 -62.92 28.44 30.05
C ARG A 557 -62.64 29.78 30.73
#